data_AF-A0A9Q3KYD9-F1
#
_entry.id   AF-A0A9Q3KYD9-F1
#
_cell.length_a   1.000
_cell.length_b   1.000
_cell.length_c   1.000
_cell.angle_alpha   90.00
_cell.angle_beta   90.00
_cell.angle_gamma   90.00
#
_symmetry.space_group_name_H-M   'P 1'
#
loop_
_entity.id
_entity.type
_entity.pdbx_description
1 polymer ?
#
loop_
_entity_poly.entity_id
_entity_poly.type
_entity_poly.pdbx_seq_one_letter_code
_entity_poly.pdbx_strand_id
1 'polypeptide(L)'
;MLKPFKTHHNPSIQLAVALSRLGSNGNGATLGKIGMLFGINHEAIVLYTQRMIQISMKLKGKVIVWPTIEQQREMSQVMQAEGFPGCIWFIDGSLIPLSQRPPNDGEAYFYHKKR
;
A
#
# COMPACT_ATOMS: atom_id res chain seq x y z
N MET A 1 16.73 -21.69 -4.29
CA MET A 1 17.25 -20.42 -3.71
C MET A 1 17.69 -19.52 -4.85
N LEU A 2 16.99 -18.41 -5.11
CA LEU A 2 17.42 -17.42 -6.10
C LEU A 2 18.53 -16.55 -5.51
N LYS A 3 19.67 -16.47 -6.20
CA LYS A 3 20.79 -15.58 -5.81
C LYS A 3 20.30 -14.11 -5.83
N PRO A 4 20.70 -13.28 -4.86
CA PRO A 4 20.30 -11.87 -4.85
C PRO A 4 21.01 -11.12 -5.99
N PHE A 5 20.24 -10.70 -7.00
CA PHE A 5 20.71 -9.70 -7.97
C PHE A 5 20.95 -8.37 -7.23
N LYS A 6 22.20 -7.93 -7.19
CA LYS A 6 22.61 -6.63 -6.63
C LYS A 6 22.51 -5.55 -7.71
N THR A 7 21.30 -5.14 -8.08
CA THR A 7 21.12 -3.87 -8.78
C THR A 7 20.97 -2.76 -7.74
N HIS A 8 22.05 -2.00 -7.52
CA HIS A 8 22.12 -0.87 -6.58
C HIS A 8 21.43 0.38 -7.17
N HIS A 9 20.13 0.31 -7.46
CA HIS A 9 19.35 1.53 -7.69
C HIS A 9 19.05 2.21 -6.36
N ASN A 10 19.01 3.54 -6.38
CA ASN A 10 18.65 4.37 -5.23
C ASN A 10 17.36 3.83 -4.58
N PRO A 11 17.26 3.72 -3.24
CA PRO A 11 16.05 3.28 -2.55
C PRO A 11 14.76 3.96 -3.03
N SER A 12 14.82 5.25 -3.38
CA SER A 12 13.68 5.99 -3.93
C SER A 12 13.21 5.44 -5.28
N ILE A 13 14.13 4.95 -6.12
CA ILE A 13 13.80 4.32 -7.40
C ILE A 13 13.17 2.94 -7.15
N GLN A 14 13.72 2.16 -6.23
CA GLN A 14 13.13 0.85 -5.88
C GLN A 14 11.70 1.03 -5.34
N LEU A 15 11.49 2.06 -4.52
CA LEU A 15 10.17 2.44 -4.00
C LEU A 15 9.23 2.87 -5.12
N ALA A 16 9.66 3.76 -6.02
CA ALA A 16 8.86 4.22 -7.15
C ALA A 16 8.42 3.05 -8.05
N VAL A 17 9.34 2.15 -8.41
CA VAL A 17 9.02 0.95 -9.21
C VAL A 17 7.97 0.08 -8.53
N ALA A 18 8.16 -0.20 -7.23
CA ALA A 18 7.25 -1.03 -6.47
C ALA A 18 5.85 -0.38 -6.35
N LEU A 19 5.78 0.91 -6.05
CA LEU A 19 4.53 1.66 -5.96
C LEU A 19 3.83 1.75 -7.31
N SER A 20 4.55 2.04 -8.40
CA SER A 20 3.96 2.06 -9.74
C SER A 20 3.41 0.70 -10.15
N ARG A 21 4.07 -0.40 -9.78
CA ARG A 21 3.56 -1.75 -10.02
C ARG A 21 2.31 -2.04 -9.18
N LEU A 22 2.34 -1.72 -7.88
CA LEU A 22 1.22 -1.98 -6.95
C LEU A 22 0.00 -1.10 -7.22
N GLY A 23 0.21 0.13 -7.71
CA GLY A 23 -0.84 1.07 -8.09
C GLY A 23 -1.37 0.87 -9.51
N SER A 24 -0.76 -0.02 -10.30
CA SER A 24 -1.24 -0.37 -11.65
C SER A 24 -2.17 -1.59 -11.61
N ASN A 25 -3.11 -1.67 -12.55
CA ASN A 25 -4.01 -2.81 -12.68
C ASN A 25 -4.00 -3.38 -14.12
N GLY A 26 -4.41 -4.64 -14.28
CA GLY A 26 -4.47 -5.36 -15.54
C GLY A 26 -3.14 -5.32 -16.30
N ASN A 27 -3.20 -4.99 -17.59
CA ASN A 27 -2.02 -4.89 -18.46
C ASN A 27 -1.01 -3.82 -18.00
N GLY A 28 -1.45 -2.86 -17.18
CA GLY A 28 -0.61 -1.83 -16.56
C GLY A 28 0.42 -2.39 -15.59
N ALA A 29 0.08 -3.45 -14.86
CA ALA A 29 0.93 -4.05 -13.83
C ALA A 29 1.90 -5.11 -14.36
N THR A 30 1.93 -5.32 -15.68
CA THR A 30 2.79 -6.32 -16.31
C THR A 30 4.26 -5.95 -16.17
N LEU A 31 5.13 -6.95 -15.99
CA LEU A 31 6.57 -6.73 -15.84
C LEU A 31 7.16 -6.03 -17.06
N GLY A 32 6.65 -6.31 -18.27
CA GLY A 32 7.10 -5.65 -19.49
C GLY A 32 6.79 -4.16 -19.51
N LYS A 33 5.56 -3.76 -19.12
CA LYS A 33 5.17 -2.35 -19.10
C LYS A 33 5.91 -1.55 -18.02
N ILE A 34 6.06 -2.13 -16.83
CA ILE A 34 6.84 -1.51 -15.75
C ILE A 34 8.34 -1.47 -16.12
N GLY A 35 8.87 -2.51 -16.74
CA GLY A 35 10.27 -2.56 -17.19
C GLY A 35 10.58 -1.52 -18.26
N MET A 36 9.66 -1.32 -19.21
CA MET A 36 9.75 -0.26 -20.22
C MET A 36 9.68 1.13 -19.60
N LEU A 37 8.79 1.35 -18.62
CA LEU A 37 8.63 2.65 -17.95
C LEU A 37 9.89 3.07 -17.18
N PHE A 38 10.56 2.13 -16.52
CA PHE A 38 11.70 2.41 -15.65
C PHE A 38 13.06 2.03 -16.25
N GLY A 39 13.10 1.41 -17.44
CA GLY A 39 14.33 0.96 -18.09
C GLY A 39 15.05 -0.16 -17.32
N ILE A 40 14.30 -1.07 -16.68
CA ILE A 40 14.86 -2.13 -15.81
C ILE A 40 14.35 -3.52 -16.17
N ASN A 41 15.15 -4.52 -15.82
CA ASN A 41 14.83 -5.93 -16.06
C ASN A 41 13.71 -6.44 -15.13
N HIS A 42 12.96 -7.44 -15.61
CA HIS A 42 11.85 -8.06 -14.88
C HIS A 42 12.23 -8.54 -13.48
N GLU A 43 13.42 -9.11 -13.32
CA GLU A 43 13.92 -9.60 -12.02
C GLU A 43 14.08 -8.48 -10.99
N ALA A 44 14.55 -7.29 -11.43
CA ALA A 44 14.69 -6.13 -10.56
C ALA A 44 13.31 -5.62 -10.09
N ILE A 45 12.32 -5.60 -10.98
CA ILE A 45 10.94 -5.21 -10.65
C ILE A 45 10.37 -6.13 -9.57
N VAL A 46 10.54 -7.45 -9.74
CA VAL A 46 10.06 -8.44 -8.76
C VAL A 46 10.77 -8.25 -7.42
N LEU A 47 12.09 -8.11 -7.43
CA LEU A 47 12.90 -7.90 -6.24
C LEU A 47 12.49 -6.63 -5.48
N TYR A 48 12.30 -5.51 -6.17
CA TYR A 48 11.94 -4.24 -5.55
C TYR A 48 10.54 -4.28 -4.95
N THR A 49 9.60 -4.92 -5.65
CA THR A 49 8.25 -5.14 -5.12
C THR A 49 8.28 -5.99 -3.84
N GLN A 50 9.03 -7.10 -3.84
CA GLN A 50 9.17 -7.96 -2.66
C GLN A 50 9.79 -7.22 -1.47
N ARG A 51 10.86 -6.45 -1.71
CA ARG A 51 11.49 -5.64 -0.66
C ARG A 51 10.53 -4.63 -0.06
N MET A 52 9.75 -3.94 -0.90
CA MET A 52 8.76 -2.97 -0.44
C MET A 52 7.71 -3.63 0.47
N ILE A 53 7.14 -4.76 0.04
CA ILE A 53 6.17 -5.51 0.86
C ILE A 53 6.79 -5.91 2.21
N GLN A 54 8.02 -6.45 2.20
CA GLN A 54 8.70 -6.86 3.44
C GLN A 54 8.96 -5.69 4.38
N ILE A 55 9.39 -4.54 3.85
CA ILE A 55 9.63 -3.33 4.64
C ILE A 55 8.31 -2.80 5.22
N SER A 56 7.26 -2.73 4.42
CA SER A 56 5.92 -2.33 4.88
C SER A 56 5.43 -3.21 6.02
N MET A 57 5.61 -4.54 5.91
CA MET A 57 5.23 -5.47 6.97
C MET A 57 6.05 -5.27 8.25
N LYS A 58 7.35 -4.97 8.13
CA LYS A 58 8.21 -4.63 9.28
C LYS A 58 7.85 -3.29 9.92
N LEU A 59 7.38 -2.34 9.12
CA LEU A 59 7.05 -0.99 9.55
C LEU A 59 5.62 -0.89 10.12
N LYS A 60 4.73 -1.80 9.74
CA LYS A 60 3.31 -1.83 10.15
C LYS A 60 3.12 -1.55 11.65
N GLY A 61 3.83 -2.27 12.51
CA GLY A 61 3.67 -2.13 13.97
C GLY A 61 4.18 -0.82 14.56
N LYS A 62 4.94 -0.02 13.79
CA LYS A 62 5.43 1.31 14.22
C LYS A 62 4.55 2.45 13.72
N VAL A 63 3.88 2.26 12.59
CA VAL A 63 3.11 3.31 11.91
C VAL A 63 1.61 3.14 12.13
N ILE A 64 1.13 1.90 12.16
CA ILE A 64 -0.27 1.58 12.44
C ILE A 64 -0.37 1.19 13.91
N VAL A 65 -0.39 2.21 14.77
CA VAL A 65 -0.50 2.07 16.22
C VAL A 65 -1.82 2.64 16.70
N TRP A 66 -2.39 2.03 17.73
CA TRP A 66 -3.53 2.61 18.41
C TRP A 66 -3.07 3.84 19.22
N PRO A 67 -3.72 5.01 19.08
CA PRO A 67 -3.32 6.21 19.78
C PRO A 67 -3.42 6.06 21.30
N THR A 68 -2.58 6.76 22.05
CA THR A 68 -2.67 6.81 23.52
C THR A 68 -3.93 7.56 23.97
N ILE A 69 -4.27 7.48 25.26
CA ILE A 69 -5.47 8.15 25.81
C ILE A 69 -5.38 9.67 25.60
N GLU A 70 -4.18 10.23 25.74
CA GLU A 70 -3.90 11.66 25.55
C GLU A 70 -4.10 12.04 24.08
N GLN A 71 -3.55 11.26 23.16
CA GLN A 71 -3.72 11.46 21.71
C GLN A 71 -5.19 11.33 21.30
N GLN A 72 -5.90 10.33 21.83
CA GLN A 72 -7.33 10.15 21.57
C GLN A 72 -8.14 11.37 22.04
N ARG A 73 -7.82 11.94 23.21
CA ARG A 73 -8.48 13.16 23.69
C ARG A 73 -8.22 14.35 22.76
N GLU A 74 -6.98 14.55 22.34
CA GLU A 74 -6.62 15.62 21.41
C GLU A 74 -7.35 15.45 20.06
N MET A 75 -7.31 14.24 19.49
CA MET A 75 -8.01 13.92 18.24
C MET A 75 -9.52 14.13 18.36
N SER A 76 -10.13 13.71 19.48
CA SER A 76 -11.55 13.95 19.74
C SER A 76 -11.90 15.43 19.86
N GLN A 77 -11.01 16.27 20.39
CA GLN A 77 -11.24 17.71 20.48
C GLN A 77 -11.19 18.37 19.10
N VAL A 78 -10.23 17.98 18.27
CA VAL A 78 -10.14 18.44 16.88
C VAL A 78 -11.39 18.03 16.11
N MET A 79 -11.78 16.75 16.18
CA MET A 79 -12.95 16.26 15.46
C MET A 79 -14.27 16.82 15.99
N GLN A 80 -14.35 17.19 17.28
CA GLN A 80 -15.52 17.88 17.82
C GLN A 80 -15.72 19.25 17.16
N ALA A 81 -14.65 19.99 16.86
CA ALA A 81 -14.74 21.26 16.13
C ALA A 81 -15.26 21.06 14.69
N GLU A 82 -15.00 19.90 14.10
CA GLU A 82 -15.51 19.47 12.78
C GLU A 82 -16.92 18.84 12.85
N GLY A 83 -17.57 18.81 14.02
CA GLY A 83 -18.92 18.29 14.21
C GLY A 83 -19.03 16.79 14.54
N PHE A 84 -17.91 16.14 14.87
CA PHE A 84 -17.85 14.72 15.23
C PHE A 84 -17.40 14.51 16.69
N PRO A 85 -18.26 14.78 17.68
CA PRO A 85 -17.92 14.66 19.10
C PRO A 85 -17.56 13.21 19.48
N GLY A 86 -16.44 13.04 20.19
CA GLY A 86 -15.94 11.71 20.58
C GLY A 86 -15.20 10.95 19.47
N CYS A 87 -15.10 11.51 18.26
CA CYS A 87 -14.41 10.85 17.16
C CYS A 87 -12.89 10.94 17.33
N ILE A 88 -12.26 9.81 17.64
CA ILE A 88 -10.80 9.74 17.84
C ILE A 88 -10.04 9.47 16.55
N TRP A 89 -10.69 8.98 15.50
CA TRP A 89 -10.10 8.77 14.18
C TRP A 89 -11.18 8.54 13.13
N PHE A 90 -10.86 8.82 11.87
CA PHE A 90 -11.71 8.53 10.72
C PHE A 90 -10.91 7.75 9.69
N ILE A 91 -11.45 6.62 9.24
CA ILE A 91 -10.88 5.85 8.14
C ILE A 91 -11.82 6.05 6.96
N ASP A 92 -11.37 6.81 5.97
CA ASP A 92 -12.04 6.73 4.68
C ASP A 92 -11.59 5.46 3.96
N GLY A 93 -12.55 4.71 3.45
CA GLY A 93 -12.32 3.51 2.68
C GLY A 93 -11.74 3.87 1.32
N SER A 94 -10.42 4.06 1.23
CA SER A 94 -9.73 3.94 -0.05
C SER A 94 -9.72 2.45 -0.44
N LEU A 95 -10.84 1.98 -0.98
CA LEU A 95 -10.98 0.63 -1.53
C LEU A 95 -10.00 0.51 -2.70
N ILE A 96 -8.81 -0.04 -2.46
CA ILE A 96 -7.87 -0.38 -3.51
C ILE A 96 -8.60 -1.37 -4.43
N PRO A 97 -8.82 -1.03 -5.71
CA PRO A 97 -9.51 -1.93 -6.64
C PRO A 97 -8.59 -3.13 -6.89
N LEU A 98 -8.84 -4.21 -6.16
CA LEU A 98 -8.10 -5.44 -6.37
C LEU A 98 -8.44 -5.97 -7.78
N SER A 99 -7.45 -6.54 -8.45
CA SER A 99 -7.66 -7.18 -9.76
C SER A 99 -8.41 -8.51 -9.65
N GLN A 100 -8.36 -9.12 -8.47
CA GLN A 100 -8.94 -10.41 -8.14
C GLN A 100 -9.57 -10.35 -6.75
N ARG A 101 -10.67 -11.08 -6.57
CA ARG A 101 -11.30 -11.27 -5.26
C ARG A 101 -10.30 -11.98 -4.32
N PRO A 102 -9.98 -11.40 -3.15
CA PRO A 102 -9.13 -12.07 -2.18
C PRO A 102 -9.84 -13.30 -1.59
N PRO A 103 -9.09 -14.36 -1.23
CA PRO A 103 -9.67 -15.56 -0.63
C PRO A 103 -10.26 -15.29 0.75
N ASN A 104 -9.68 -14.34 1.50
CA ASN A 104 -10.18 -13.89 2.79
C ASN A 104 -10.92 -12.56 2.62
N ASP A 105 -12.08 -12.44 3.27
CA ASP A 105 -12.94 -11.24 3.21
C ASP A 105 -13.27 -10.79 1.78
N GLY A 106 -13.50 -11.77 0.89
CA GLY A 106 -13.80 -11.51 -0.52
C GLY A 106 -15.16 -10.85 -0.77
N GLU A 107 -16.01 -10.69 0.24
CA GLU A 107 -17.23 -9.89 0.11
C GLU A 107 -16.90 -8.39 0.09
N ALA A 108 -15.85 -7.98 0.80
CA ALA A 108 -15.37 -6.60 0.77
C ALA A 108 -14.97 -6.15 -0.64
N TYR A 109 -14.57 -7.12 -1.48
CA TYR A 109 -14.28 -6.92 -2.90
C TYR A 109 -15.50 -6.42 -3.67
N PHE A 110 -16.74 -6.73 -3.32
CA PHE A 110 -17.91 -6.32 -4.12
C PHE A 110 -18.53 -4.99 -3.70
N TYR A 111 -18.17 -4.43 -2.54
CA TYR A 111 -18.72 -3.14 -2.07
C TYR A 111 -18.52 -1.97 -3.05
N HIS A 112 -17.55 -2.07 -3.98
CA HIS A 112 -17.27 -1.05 -5.00
C HIS A 112 -18.12 -1.13 -6.28
N LYS A 113 -18.86 -2.23 -6.53
CA LYS A 113 -19.66 -2.37 -7.74
C LYS A 113 -21.13 -2.14 -7.43
N LYS A 114 -21.61 -0.93 -7.71
CA LYS A 114 -23.03 -0.77 -8.04
C LYS A 114 -23.32 -1.73 -9.20
N ARG A 115 -24.35 -2.55 -9.01
CA ARG A 115 -24.86 -3.48 -10.01
C ARG A 115 -25.50 -2.71 -11.17
#